data_AF-A0A950YHS4-F1
#
_entry.id   AF-A0A950YHS4-F1
#
_cell.length_a   1.000
_cell.length_b   1.000
_cell.length_c   1.000
_cell.angle_alpha   90.00
_cell.angle_beta   90.00
_cell.angle_gamma   90.00
#
_symmetry.space_group_name_H-M   'P 1'
#
loop_
_entity.id
_entity.type
_entity.pdbx_description
1 polymer ?
#
loop_
_entity_poly.entity_id
_entity_poly.type
_entity_poly.pdbx_seq_one_letter_code
_entity_poly.pdbx_strand_id
1 'polypeptide(L)'
;MSLEALTITSAGGRTSAQFVPGANMVCCSLKHDGVEWLAQRRGVATYAEAGKTMGIPLLYPWANRLGRFGYEAAGKTVVLDETDPRIPRDSQGLPIHGVIPGLLNWEVVDGTSASAVEARLEWASAELLELFPYPHEVEFDAGLSDGQLTIAITVRASGGVPVPVSFGCHPYLRMASAPRDTWEVELAASRRLVLDGRGIPTGEREPVTEARVKLGDTSWDTPLDGLTQPTRFSVTGGGAKLTVAFRTGYEFAQVFAPAGENFICF
;
A
#
# COMPACT_ATOMS: atom_id res chain seq x y z
N MET A 1 14.54 2.86 16.90
CA MET A 1 13.20 3.26 16.45
C MET A 1 12.17 2.50 17.29
N SER A 2 11.14 3.17 17.82
CA SER A 2 10.06 2.48 18.55
C SER A 2 9.10 1.83 17.54
N LEU A 3 8.75 0.56 17.74
CA LEU A 3 7.74 -0.15 16.94
C LEU A 3 6.43 -0.31 17.73
N GLU A 4 6.16 0.64 18.63
CA GLU A 4 4.92 0.70 19.40
C GLU A 4 3.72 0.97 18.48
N ALA A 5 2.65 0.22 18.71
CA ALA A 5 1.43 0.32 17.93
C ALA A 5 0.40 1.23 18.63
N LEU A 6 -0.14 2.18 17.88
CA LEU A 6 -1.31 2.97 18.26
C LEU A 6 -2.57 2.19 17.88
N THR A 7 -3.51 2.07 18.81
CA THR A 7 -4.79 1.39 18.57
C THR A 7 -5.91 2.41 18.45
N ILE A 8 -6.69 2.32 17.37
CA ILE A 8 -7.97 3.02 17.24
C ILE A 8 -9.10 1.99 17.18
N THR A 9 -10.25 2.34 17.73
CA THR A 9 -11.43 1.48 17.88
C THR A 9 -12.68 2.24 17.47
N SER A 10 -13.59 1.57 16.77
CA SER A 10 -14.86 2.16 16.38
C SER A 10 -15.77 2.39 17.59
N ALA A 11 -16.75 3.30 17.48
CA ALA A 11 -17.64 3.64 18.60
C ALA A 11 -18.40 2.42 19.18
N GLY A 12 -18.76 1.44 18.34
CA GLY A 12 -19.41 0.20 18.76
C GLY A 12 -18.46 -0.85 19.36
N GLY A 13 -17.15 -0.60 19.38
CA GLY A 13 -16.13 -1.53 19.90
C GLY A 13 -15.90 -2.77 19.04
N ARG A 14 -16.64 -2.93 17.93
CA ARG A 14 -16.59 -4.12 17.08
C ARG A 14 -15.39 -4.13 16.14
N THR A 15 -14.87 -2.95 15.78
CA THR A 15 -13.75 -2.82 14.85
C THR A 15 -12.58 -2.15 15.53
N SER A 16 -11.38 -2.69 15.35
CA SER A 16 -10.15 -2.05 15.83
C SER A 16 -9.05 -2.14 14.77
N ALA A 17 -8.22 -1.10 14.71
CA ALA A 17 -7.06 -1.03 13.83
C ALA A 17 -5.82 -0.64 14.63
N GLN A 18 -4.66 -1.19 14.27
CA GLN A 18 -3.39 -0.86 14.91
C GLN A 18 -2.41 -0.29 13.88
N PHE A 19 -1.86 0.88 14.16
CA PHE A 19 -0.91 1.61 13.32
C PHE A 19 0.45 1.72 14.00
N VAL A 20 1.54 1.56 13.26
CA VAL A 20 2.91 1.67 13.82
C VAL A 20 3.64 2.86 13.20
N PRO A 21 3.74 4.01 13.89
CA PRO A 21 4.41 5.20 13.36
C PRO A 21 5.87 4.96 12.98
N GLY A 22 6.63 4.23 13.81
CA GLY A 22 8.01 3.83 13.51
C GLY A 22 8.15 2.75 12.43
N ALA A 23 7.08 2.43 11.71
CA ALA A 23 7.13 1.57 10.53
C ALA A 23 6.22 2.16 9.45
N ASN A 24 6.48 3.42 9.07
CA ASN A 24 5.75 4.14 8.03
C ASN A 24 4.21 4.08 8.18
N MET A 25 3.70 4.26 9.40
CA MET A 25 2.26 4.21 9.71
C MET A 25 1.55 2.95 9.19
N VAL A 26 2.24 1.80 9.09
CA VAL A 26 1.60 0.57 8.62
C VAL A 26 0.43 0.19 9.51
N CYS A 27 -0.75 -0.05 8.91
CA CYS A 27 -1.84 -0.70 9.63
C CYS A 27 -1.48 -2.20 9.74
N CYS A 28 -1.01 -2.62 10.91
CA CYS A 28 -0.48 -3.98 11.12
C CYS A 28 -1.56 -4.98 11.57
N SER A 29 -2.74 -4.51 11.96
CA SER A 29 -3.89 -5.30 12.39
C SER A 29 -5.18 -4.54 12.04
N LEU A 30 -6.18 -5.21 11.46
CA LEU A 30 -7.54 -4.70 11.29
C LEU A 30 -8.52 -5.81 11.65
N LYS A 31 -9.15 -5.66 12.81
CA LYS A 31 -10.08 -6.65 13.36
C LYS A 31 -11.52 -6.17 13.27
N HIS A 32 -12.42 -7.10 13.01
CA HIS A 32 -13.86 -6.91 13.14
C HIS A 32 -14.45 -8.11 13.87
N ASP A 33 -15.19 -7.89 14.96
CA ASP A 33 -15.70 -8.93 15.87
C ASP A 33 -14.60 -9.90 16.34
N GLY A 34 -13.41 -9.37 16.61
CA GLY A 34 -12.26 -10.14 17.06
C GLY A 34 -11.52 -10.94 15.97
N VAL A 35 -12.04 -10.98 14.74
CA VAL A 35 -11.40 -11.66 13.60
C VAL A 35 -10.38 -10.75 12.93
N GLU A 36 -9.15 -11.24 12.72
CA GLU A 36 -8.10 -10.55 11.96
C GLU A 36 -8.26 -10.74 10.44
N TRP A 37 -8.31 -9.62 9.72
CA TRP A 37 -8.53 -9.57 8.28
C TRP A 37 -7.29 -9.21 7.46
N LEU A 38 -6.16 -8.87 8.11
CA LEU A 38 -4.89 -8.62 7.46
C LEU A 38 -3.91 -9.77 7.61
N ALA A 39 -3.19 -10.09 6.54
CA ALA A 39 -2.06 -11.00 6.61
C ALA A 39 -0.84 -10.28 7.19
N GLN A 40 -0.34 -10.77 8.32
CA GLN A 40 0.77 -10.18 9.05
C GLN A 40 2.15 -10.52 8.46
N ARG A 41 2.21 -11.47 7.51
CA ARG A 41 3.40 -11.87 6.75
C ARG A 41 4.62 -12.08 7.66
N ARG A 42 5.68 -11.29 7.49
CA ARG A 42 6.94 -11.40 8.25
C ARG A 42 7.01 -10.47 9.48
N GLY A 43 5.91 -9.80 9.81
CA GLY A 43 5.81 -8.93 10.98
C GLY A 43 6.45 -7.54 10.79
N VAL A 44 6.11 -6.65 11.72
CA VAL A 44 6.39 -5.21 11.63
C VAL A 44 7.88 -4.91 11.62
N ALA A 45 8.69 -5.64 12.40
CA ALA A 45 10.13 -5.46 12.45
C ALA A 45 10.78 -5.70 11.07
N THR A 46 10.47 -6.83 10.43
CA THR A 46 10.98 -7.14 9.09
C THR A 46 10.49 -6.14 8.04
N TYR A 47 9.27 -5.62 8.19
CA TYR A 47 8.78 -4.56 7.33
C TYR A 47 9.60 -3.28 7.51
N ALA A 48 9.77 -2.81 8.75
CA ALA A 48 10.52 -1.59 9.08
C ALA A 48 11.97 -1.64 8.61
N GLU A 49 12.66 -2.77 8.81
CA GLU A 49 14.09 -2.92 8.53
C GLU A 49 14.40 -3.24 7.07
N ALA A 50 13.55 -4.05 6.41
CA ALA A 50 13.88 -4.64 5.12
C ALA A 50 12.81 -4.41 4.03
N GLY A 51 11.79 -3.60 4.30
CA GLY A 51 10.71 -3.31 3.36
C GLY A 51 9.86 -4.52 2.98
N LYS A 52 9.86 -5.60 3.78
CA LYS A 52 9.03 -6.79 3.51
C LYS A 52 7.59 -6.53 3.95
N THR A 53 6.80 -6.06 3.01
CA THR A 53 5.42 -5.59 3.17
C THR A 53 4.48 -6.56 3.89
N MET A 54 3.56 -5.98 4.66
CA MET A 54 2.54 -6.66 5.47
C MET A 54 1.38 -5.71 5.76
N GLY A 55 0.25 -6.23 6.26
CA GLY A 55 -0.83 -5.36 6.74
C GLY A 55 -1.37 -4.45 5.64
N ILE A 56 -1.48 -3.15 5.92
CA ILE A 56 -1.72 -2.12 4.90
C ILE A 56 -0.53 -1.15 4.93
N PRO A 57 0.54 -1.42 4.16
CA PRO A 57 1.70 -0.55 4.09
C PRO A 57 1.44 0.58 3.09
N LEU A 58 1.90 1.78 3.43
CA LEU A 58 2.07 2.89 2.49
C LEU A 58 3.38 2.67 1.72
N LEU A 59 3.33 2.69 0.39
CA LEU A 59 4.47 2.54 -0.49
C LEU A 59 4.96 3.94 -0.89
N TYR A 60 6.04 4.43 -0.27
CA TYR A 60 6.43 5.85 -0.36
C TYR A 60 7.95 6.02 -0.52
N PRO A 61 8.44 6.91 -1.42
CA PRO A 61 7.68 7.91 -2.20
C PRO A 61 7.13 7.42 -3.55
N TRP A 62 7.39 6.16 -3.91
CA TRP A 62 6.79 5.55 -5.09
C TRP A 62 6.27 4.14 -4.76
N ALA A 63 5.21 3.76 -5.45
CA ALA A 63 4.62 2.44 -5.46
C ALA A 63 5.19 1.63 -6.62
N ASN A 64 5.28 0.31 -6.40
CA ASN A 64 5.80 -0.65 -7.37
C ASN A 64 7.22 -0.28 -7.87
N ARG A 65 7.57 -0.74 -9.07
CA ARG A 65 8.94 -0.74 -9.61
C ARG A 65 9.30 0.60 -10.25
N LEU A 66 10.54 1.02 -10.06
CA LEU A 66 11.23 1.87 -11.03
C LEU A 66 11.92 0.98 -12.07
N GLY A 67 11.81 1.32 -13.36
CA GLY A 67 12.42 0.53 -14.44
C GLY A 67 13.96 0.54 -14.47
N ARG A 68 14.59 1.39 -13.65
CA ARG A 68 16.04 1.50 -13.41
C ARG A 68 16.29 2.24 -12.09
N PHE A 69 17.55 2.29 -11.63
CA PHE A 69 17.99 3.07 -10.47
C PHE A 69 18.07 4.57 -10.76
N GLY A 70 16.94 5.16 -11.14
CA GLY A 70 16.83 6.57 -11.47
C GLY A 70 15.64 6.88 -12.36
N TYR A 71 15.28 8.15 -12.42
CA TYR A 71 14.14 8.63 -13.18
C TYR A 71 14.29 10.12 -13.47
N GLU A 72 13.45 10.62 -14.37
CA GLU A 72 13.32 12.05 -14.64
C GLU A 72 11.91 12.49 -14.27
N ALA A 73 11.79 13.50 -13.42
CA ALA A 73 10.50 14.06 -13.03
C ALA A 73 10.67 15.50 -12.56
N ALA A 74 9.65 16.33 -12.74
CA ALA A 74 9.63 17.72 -12.27
C ALA A 74 10.92 18.51 -12.57
N GLY A 75 11.52 18.28 -13.75
CA GLY A 75 12.74 18.97 -14.20
C GLY A 75 14.05 18.50 -13.57
N LYS A 76 14.05 17.37 -12.82
CA LYS A 76 15.26 16.79 -12.22
C LYS A 76 15.55 15.40 -12.79
N THR A 77 16.83 15.10 -12.93
CA THR A 77 17.33 13.73 -13.14
C THR A 77 17.76 13.19 -11.80
N VAL A 78 17.09 12.14 -11.33
CA VAL A 78 17.40 11.45 -10.07
C VAL A 78 18.16 10.18 -10.40
N VAL A 79 19.29 9.97 -9.73
CA VAL A 79 20.10 8.75 -9.82
C VAL A 79 20.12 8.14 -8.43
N LEU A 80 19.77 6.86 -8.34
CA LEU A 80 19.76 6.12 -7.10
C LEU A 80 20.96 5.19 -7.08
N ASP A 81 21.58 5.01 -5.91
CA ASP A 81 22.67 4.05 -5.76
C ASP A 81 22.09 2.62 -5.73
N GLU A 82 22.54 1.79 -6.66
CA GLU A 82 22.19 0.38 -6.76
C GLU A 82 22.78 -0.51 -5.67
N THR A 83 23.45 0.05 -4.66
CA THR A 83 23.95 -0.67 -3.49
C THR A 83 23.34 -0.15 -2.19
N ASP A 84 22.54 0.91 -2.28
CA ASP A 84 21.93 1.55 -1.11
C ASP A 84 20.95 0.60 -0.41
N PRO A 85 21.19 0.25 0.86
CA PRO A 85 20.30 -0.64 1.62
C PRO A 85 18.97 0.03 2.00
N ARG A 86 18.88 1.36 1.90
CA ARG A 86 17.64 2.11 2.16
C ARG A 86 16.59 1.91 1.07
N ILE A 87 16.95 1.32 -0.07
CA ILE A 87 16.07 1.10 -1.22
C ILE A 87 15.76 -0.40 -1.35
N PRO A 88 14.54 -0.84 -1.01
CA PRO A 88 14.11 -2.21 -1.24
C PRO A 88 14.14 -2.58 -2.72
N ARG A 89 14.41 -3.85 -2.99
CA ARG A 89 14.44 -4.42 -4.34
C ARG A 89 13.53 -5.63 -4.47
N ASP A 90 12.99 -5.78 -5.67
CA ASP A 90 12.23 -6.95 -6.04
C ASP A 90 13.16 -8.13 -6.43
N SER A 91 12.56 -9.24 -6.88
CA SER A 91 13.33 -10.42 -7.32
C SER A 91 14.11 -10.21 -8.62
N GLN A 92 13.82 -9.15 -9.38
CA GLN A 92 14.55 -8.75 -10.59
C GLN A 92 15.67 -7.74 -10.27
N GLY A 93 15.84 -7.35 -9.00
CA GLY A 93 16.83 -6.39 -8.56
C GLY A 93 16.44 -4.93 -8.80
N LEU A 94 15.20 -4.65 -9.22
CA LEU A 94 14.73 -3.28 -9.46
C LEU A 94 14.28 -2.59 -8.16
N PRO A 95 14.46 -1.25 -8.03
CA PRO A 95 13.90 -0.50 -6.90
C PRO A 95 12.39 -0.69 -6.83
N ILE A 96 11.86 -1.02 -5.66
CA ILE A 96 10.44 -1.27 -5.49
C ILE A 96 9.92 -0.68 -4.18
N HIS A 97 8.72 -0.08 -4.24
CA HIS A 97 7.97 0.37 -3.06
C HIS A 97 8.61 1.49 -2.22
N GLY A 98 9.48 2.30 -2.82
CA GLY A 98 10.04 3.48 -2.15
C GLY A 98 11.28 3.17 -1.33
N VAL A 99 11.31 3.69 -0.10
CA VAL A 99 12.43 3.52 0.84
C VAL A 99 12.05 2.56 1.97
N ILE A 100 13.04 2.09 2.74
CA ILE A 100 12.76 1.25 3.91
C ILE A 100 11.84 2.02 4.90
N PRO A 101 10.77 1.40 5.42
CA PRO A 101 9.78 2.08 6.24
C PRO A 101 10.33 2.67 7.54
N GLY A 102 11.37 2.05 8.10
CA GLY A 102 12.05 2.53 9.30
C GLY A 102 12.90 3.79 9.10
N LEU A 103 12.94 4.34 7.88
CA LEU A 103 13.52 5.66 7.62
C LEU A 103 12.51 6.79 7.82
N LEU A 104 11.21 6.47 7.78
CA LEU A 104 10.12 7.43 7.71
C LEU A 104 9.65 7.78 9.13
N ASN A 105 10.20 8.88 9.65
CA ASN A 105 9.95 9.37 11.00
C ASN A 105 8.64 10.16 11.06
N TRP A 106 7.53 9.46 11.21
CA TRP A 106 6.22 10.07 11.40
C TRP A 106 6.09 10.70 12.78
N GLU A 107 5.55 11.92 12.81
CA GLU A 107 5.10 12.58 14.02
C GLU A 107 3.58 12.44 14.12
N VAL A 108 3.12 11.80 15.19
CA VAL A 108 1.68 11.67 15.49
C VAL A 108 1.20 13.01 16.02
N VAL A 109 0.14 13.55 15.43
CA VAL A 109 -0.39 14.87 15.79
C VAL A 109 -1.18 14.77 17.10
N ASP A 110 -0.99 15.75 18.00
CA ASP A 110 -1.76 15.84 19.24
C ASP A 110 -3.27 15.96 18.95
N GLY A 111 -4.09 15.24 19.72
CA GLY A 111 -5.56 15.29 19.57
C GLY A 111 -6.17 14.12 18.81
N THR A 112 -5.42 13.04 18.55
CA THR A 112 -5.99 11.76 18.08
C THR A 112 -7.14 11.31 18.98
N SER A 113 -8.21 10.81 18.38
CA SER A 113 -9.38 10.33 19.11
C SER A 113 -9.33 8.80 19.29
N ALA A 114 -10.25 8.25 20.06
CA ALA A 114 -10.38 6.79 20.19
C ALA A 114 -10.57 6.08 18.84
N SER A 115 -11.08 6.76 17.81
CA SER A 115 -11.40 6.18 16.51
C SER A 115 -10.64 6.80 15.34
N ALA A 116 -9.63 7.65 15.58
CA ALA A 116 -8.87 8.28 14.51
C ALA A 116 -7.43 8.57 14.92
N VAL A 117 -6.51 8.45 13.97
CA VAL A 117 -5.10 8.82 14.11
C VAL A 117 -4.70 9.73 12.96
N GLU A 118 -3.97 10.79 13.29
CA GLU A 118 -3.41 11.77 12.35
C GLU A 118 -1.90 11.82 12.58
N ALA A 119 -1.13 11.83 11.49
CA ALA A 119 0.32 11.91 11.55
C ALA A 119 0.87 12.72 10.39
N ARG A 120 2.05 13.32 10.59
CA ARG A 120 2.78 14.10 9.58
C ARG A 120 4.20 13.58 9.41
N LEU A 121 4.70 13.66 8.19
CA LEU A 121 6.08 13.33 7.83
C LEU A 121 6.66 14.49 7.01
N GLU A 122 7.74 15.07 7.50
CA GLU A 122 8.49 16.07 6.75
C GLU A 122 9.61 15.40 5.93
N TRP A 123 9.55 15.52 4.61
CA TRP A 123 10.57 15.05 3.69
C TRP A 123 11.57 16.16 3.39
N ALA A 124 12.40 16.52 4.37
CA ALA A 124 13.36 17.62 4.24
C ALA A 124 14.78 17.30 4.73
N SER A 125 15.01 16.14 5.36
CA SER A 125 16.35 15.76 5.81
C SER A 125 17.27 15.50 4.61
N ALA A 126 18.57 15.75 4.76
CA ALA A 126 19.56 15.47 3.72
C ALA A 126 19.50 13.99 3.28
N GLU A 127 19.35 13.09 4.24
CA GLU A 127 19.23 11.64 4.02
C GLU A 127 18.04 11.26 3.13
N LEU A 128 16.87 11.87 3.35
CA LEU A 128 15.68 11.63 2.53
C LEU A 128 15.79 12.31 1.15
N LEU A 129 16.37 13.50 1.10
CA LEU A 129 16.55 14.26 -0.14
C LEU A 129 17.58 13.63 -1.09
N GLU A 130 18.51 12.81 -0.59
CA GLU A 130 19.36 11.95 -1.43
C GLU A 130 18.53 10.94 -2.24
N LEU A 131 17.47 10.38 -1.64
CA LEU A 131 16.65 9.31 -2.21
C LEU A 131 15.50 9.86 -3.07
N PHE A 132 14.96 11.01 -2.71
CA PHE A 132 13.88 11.68 -3.43
C PHE A 132 14.02 13.19 -3.26
N PRO A 133 14.64 13.91 -4.20
CA PRO A 133 15.11 15.29 -4.01
C PRO A 133 13.98 16.32 -4.20
N TYR A 134 12.84 16.14 -3.55
CA TYR A 134 11.69 17.05 -3.62
C TYR A 134 11.23 17.33 -2.19
N PRO A 135 11.53 18.49 -1.61
CA PRO A 135 11.07 18.82 -0.26
C PRO A 135 9.54 18.95 -0.21
N HIS A 136 8.91 18.18 0.67
CA HIS A 136 7.46 18.13 0.83
C HIS A 136 7.06 17.64 2.23
N GLU A 137 5.79 17.79 2.55
CA GLU A 137 5.16 17.20 3.72
C GLU A 137 4.15 16.15 3.29
N VAL A 138 4.02 15.07 4.07
CA VAL A 138 2.99 14.04 3.92
C VAL A 138 2.14 14.02 5.18
N GLU A 139 0.82 14.13 5.00
CA GLU A 139 -0.17 13.93 6.06
C GLU A 139 -0.80 12.53 5.89
N PHE A 140 -1.01 11.83 7.00
CA PHE A 140 -1.66 10.53 7.09
C PHE A 140 -2.83 10.63 8.04
N ASP A 141 -4.04 10.50 7.52
CA ASP A 141 -5.27 10.52 8.29
C ASP A 141 -5.94 9.16 8.21
N ALA A 142 -6.13 8.50 9.36
CA ALA A 142 -6.90 7.27 9.44
C ALA A 142 -8.08 7.43 10.39
N GLY A 143 -9.29 7.14 9.88
CA GLY A 143 -10.53 7.17 10.64
C GLY A 143 -11.23 5.82 10.59
N LEU A 144 -11.76 5.40 11.73
CA LEU A 144 -12.40 4.10 11.91
C LEU A 144 -13.87 4.24 12.32
N SER A 145 -14.74 3.55 11.59
CA SER A 145 -16.13 3.30 11.96
C SER A 145 -16.39 1.79 11.98
N ASP A 146 -17.59 1.38 12.42
CA ASP A 146 -17.93 -0.04 12.48
C ASP A 146 -17.86 -0.68 11.07
N GLY A 147 -16.93 -1.61 10.89
CA GLY A 147 -16.72 -2.34 9.64
C GLY A 147 -15.99 -1.56 8.54
N GLN A 148 -15.47 -0.35 8.82
CA GLN A 148 -14.80 0.47 7.81
C GLN A 148 -13.61 1.24 8.39
N LEU A 149 -12.44 1.00 7.79
CA LEU A 149 -11.27 1.86 7.92
C LEU A 149 -11.16 2.77 6.69
N THR A 150 -10.97 4.07 6.91
CA THR A 150 -10.65 5.04 5.85
C THR A 150 -9.26 5.57 6.11
N ILE A 151 -8.40 5.57 5.08
CA ILE A 151 -7.07 6.19 5.10
C ILE A 151 -7.05 7.25 4.00
N ALA A 152 -6.61 8.45 4.34
CA ALA A 152 -6.31 9.53 3.40
C ALA A 152 -4.83 9.91 3.55
N ILE A 153 -4.18 10.16 2.42
CA ILE A 153 -2.79 10.62 2.35
C ILE A 153 -2.79 11.92 1.57
N THR A 154 -2.26 12.98 2.17
CA THR A 154 -2.12 14.28 1.52
C THR A 154 -0.64 14.58 1.34
N VAL A 155 -0.24 14.95 0.12
CA VAL A 155 1.15 15.40 -0.15
C VAL A 155 1.12 16.90 -0.44
N ARG A 156 1.89 17.66 0.34
CA ARG A 156 2.03 19.11 0.18
C ARG A 156 3.44 19.46 -0.24
N ALA A 157 3.59 20.03 -1.43
CA ALA A 157 4.88 20.59 -1.84
C ALA A 157 5.25 21.77 -0.92
N SER A 158 6.38 21.66 -0.22
CA SER A 158 6.85 22.69 0.74
C SER A 158 8.09 23.45 0.22
N GLY A 159 8.81 22.89 -0.76
CA GLY A 159 10.06 23.44 -1.27
C GLY A 159 9.97 24.38 -2.49
N GLY A 160 8.78 24.86 -2.86
CA GLY A 160 8.60 25.72 -4.05
C GLY A 160 8.88 25.03 -5.40
N VAL A 161 8.99 23.70 -5.39
CA VAL A 161 9.17 22.85 -6.57
C VAL A 161 8.04 21.83 -6.66
N PRO A 162 7.62 21.40 -7.87
CA PRO A 162 6.65 20.33 -8.00
C PRO A 162 7.18 19.01 -7.39
N VAL A 163 6.27 18.24 -6.78
CA VAL A 163 6.56 16.93 -6.18
C VAL A 163 5.92 15.85 -7.06
N PRO A 164 6.69 14.90 -7.61
CA PRO A 164 6.12 13.76 -8.32
C PRO A 164 5.25 12.90 -7.40
N VAL A 165 4.08 12.47 -7.87
CA VAL A 165 3.16 11.61 -7.11
C VAL A 165 3.03 10.26 -7.80
N SER A 166 3.46 9.20 -7.13
CA SER A 166 3.35 7.82 -7.62
C SER A 166 3.27 6.81 -6.48
N PHE A 167 2.68 7.18 -5.33
CA PHE A 167 2.56 6.30 -4.16
C PHE A 167 1.21 5.57 -4.11
N GLY A 168 1.07 4.62 -3.18
CA GLY A 168 -0.20 3.92 -2.94
C GLY A 168 -0.13 3.05 -1.69
N CYS A 169 -1.26 2.42 -1.33
CA CYS A 169 -1.31 1.43 -0.25
C CYS A 169 -1.31 0.01 -0.83
N HIS A 170 -0.81 -0.97 -0.08
CA HIS A 170 -0.74 -2.36 -0.54
C HIS A 170 -1.42 -3.34 0.45
N PRO A 171 -2.74 -3.25 0.68
CA PRO A 171 -3.45 -4.04 1.68
C PRO A 171 -3.32 -5.56 1.45
N TYR A 172 -2.78 -6.29 2.41
CA TYR A 172 -2.70 -7.75 2.44
C TYR A 172 -3.94 -8.34 3.10
N LEU A 173 -5.00 -8.56 2.32
CA LEU A 173 -6.28 -9.06 2.82
C LEU A 173 -6.27 -10.58 2.94
N ARG A 174 -6.85 -11.12 4.02
CA ARG A 174 -7.07 -12.55 4.20
C ARG A 174 -8.49 -12.86 4.64
N MET A 175 -9.08 -13.93 4.12
CA MET A 175 -10.35 -14.47 4.63
C MET A 175 -10.07 -15.52 5.70
N ALA A 176 -10.18 -15.14 6.97
CA ALA A 176 -9.80 -16.02 8.09
C ALA A 176 -10.64 -17.31 8.18
N SER A 177 -11.90 -17.28 7.72
CA SER A 177 -12.88 -18.37 7.84
C SER A 177 -13.04 -19.22 6.57
N ALA A 178 -12.20 -19.02 5.55
CA ALA A 178 -12.39 -19.66 4.25
C ALA A 178 -11.06 -20.10 3.60
N PRO A 179 -10.97 -21.32 3.07
CA PRO A 179 -9.79 -21.72 2.29
C PRO A 179 -9.71 -20.88 1.01
N ARG A 180 -8.48 -20.55 0.59
CA ARG A 180 -8.19 -19.67 -0.55
C ARG A 180 -8.91 -20.08 -1.82
N ASP A 181 -9.00 -21.38 -2.06
CA ASP A 181 -9.64 -21.92 -3.25
C ASP A 181 -11.13 -21.55 -3.36
N THR A 182 -11.81 -21.23 -2.25
CA THR A 182 -13.21 -20.77 -2.24
C THR A 182 -13.37 -19.26 -2.44
N TRP A 183 -12.28 -18.50 -2.53
CA TRP A 183 -12.37 -17.04 -2.60
C TRP A 183 -12.85 -16.58 -3.98
N GLU A 184 -13.86 -15.71 -3.97
CA GLU A 184 -14.34 -15.00 -5.16
C GLU A 184 -13.81 -13.57 -5.15
N VAL A 185 -13.17 -13.15 -6.24
CA VAL A 185 -12.59 -11.82 -6.42
C VAL A 185 -13.44 -11.05 -7.42
N GLU A 186 -13.76 -9.80 -7.10
CA GLU A 186 -14.44 -8.87 -8.00
C GLU A 186 -13.53 -7.67 -8.27
N LEU A 187 -13.32 -7.35 -9.55
CA LEU A 187 -12.45 -6.30 -10.05
C LEU A 187 -13.29 -5.16 -10.63
N ALA A 188 -12.90 -3.92 -10.35
CA ALA A 188 -13.53 -2.73 -10.93
C ALA A 188 -12.60 -2.06 -11.96
N ALA A 189 -12.10 -2.83 -12.93
CA ALA A 189 -11.21 -2.36 -13.99
C ALA A 189 -11.56 -3.00 -15.34
N SER A 190 -11.35 -2.26 -16.42
CA SER A 190 -11.66 -2.72 -17.79
C SER A 190 -10.45 -3.23 -18.56
N ARG A 191 -9.22 -2.90 -18.12
CA ARG A 191 -7.99 -3.28 -18.82
C ARG A 191 -6.86 -3.62 -17.85
N ARG A 192 -5.97 -4.50 -18.29
CA ARG A 192 -4.68 -4.81 -17.65
C ARG A 192 -3.54 -4.24 -18.47
N LEU A 193 -2.45 -3.83 -17.81
CA LEU A 193 -1.23 -3.40 -18.50
C LEU A 193 -0.39 -4.62 -18.86
N VAL A 194 0.15 -4.64 -20.08
CA VAL A 194 1.11 -5.68 -20.51
C VAL A 194 2.49 -5.35 -19.95
N LEU A 195 3.13 -6.32 -19.31
CA LEU A 195 4.44 -6.18 -18.67
C LEU A 195 5.55 -6.83 -19.50
N ASP A 196 6.76 -6.26 -19.46
CA ASP A 196 7.97 -6.90 -19.95
C ASP A 196 8.45 -8.01 -18.97
N GLY A 197 9.53 -8.72 -19.35
CA GLY A 197 10.09 -9.78 -18.52
C GLY A 197 10.64 -9.34 -17.16
N ARG A 198 10.75 -8.03 -16.89
CA ARG A 198 11.18 -7.44 -15.61
C ARG A 198 9.99 -6.90 -14.80
N GLY A 199 8.76 -7.06 -15.29
CA GLY A 199 7.56 -6.54 -14.64
C GLY A 199 7.33 -5.04 -14.87
N ILE A 200 7.89 -4.45 -15.94
CA ILE A 200 7.69 -3.04 -16.30
C ILE A 200 6.63 -2.91 -17.40
N PRO A 201 5.65 -1.99 -17.29
CA PRO A 201 4.66 -1.79 -18.34
C PRO A 201 5.30 -1.44 -19.69
N THR A 202 4.88 -2.13 -20.74
CA THR A 202 5.34 -1.91 -22.13
C THR A 202 4.65 -0.71 -22.80
N GLY A 203 3.52 -0.26 -22.23
CA GLY A 203 2.60 0.72 -22.81
C GLY A 203 1.36 0.09 -23.46
N GLU A 204 1.40 -1.21 -23.75
CA GLU A 204 0.25 -1.95 -24.26
C GLU A 204 -0.77 -2.30 -23.16
N ARG A 205 -2.03 -2.46 -23.57
CA ARG A 205 -3.17 -2.76 -22.70
C ARG A 205 -4.01 -3.86 -23.31
N GLU A 206 -4.51 -4.75 -22.45
CA GLU A 206 -5.42 -5.83 -22.84
C GLU A 206 -6.74 -5.73 -22.06
N PRO A 207 -7.88 -6.12 -22.64
CA PRO A 207 -9.16 -6.10 -21.93
C PRO A 207 -9.17 -7.10 -20.76
N VAL A 208 -9.79 -6.70 -19.66
CA VAL A 208 -10.21 -7.64 -18.60
C VAL A 208 -11.49 -8.34 -19.08
N THR A 209 -11.41 -9.64 -19.34
CA THR A 209 -12.53 -10.42 -19.87
C THR A 209 -13.51 -10.88 -18.79
N GLU A 210 -13.04 -11.05 -17.55
CA GLU A 210 -13.84 -11.51 -16.42
C GLU A 210 -13.65 -10.56 -15.24
N ALA A 211 -14.71 -9.84 -14.87
CA ALA A 211 -14.70 -8.94 -13.70
C ALA A 211 -14.88 -9.69 -12.38
N ARG A 212 -15.37 -10.93 -12.41
CA ARG A 212 -15.52 -11.80 -11.25
C ARG A 212 -14.84 -13.14 -11.53
N VAL A 213 -13.91 -13.53 -10.67
CA VAL A 213 -13.10 -14.73 -10.84
C VAL A 213 -12.99 -15.49 -9.52
N LYS A 214 -12.92 -16.82 -9.59
CA LYS A 214 -12.52 -17.64 -8.45
C LYS A 214 -11.00 -17.60 -8.35
N LEU A 215 -10.46 -17.24 -7.18
CA LEU A 215 -9.01 -17.04 -7.03
C LEU A 215 -8.25 -18.36 -7.24
N GLY A 216 -8.68 -19.43 -6.56
CA GLY A 216 -8.09 -20.76 -6.71
C GLY A 216 -6.57 -20.76 -6.47
N ASP A 217 -5.88 -21.56 -7.29
CA ASP A 217 -4.42 -21.62 -7.34
C ASP A 217 -3.80 -20.59 -8.30
N THR A 218 -4.62 -19.70 -8.87
CA THR A 218 -4.15 -18.71 -9.84
C THR A 218 -3.24 -17.70 -9.15
N SER A 219 -2.06 -17.48 -9.75
CA SER A 219 -1.16 -16.42 -9.33
C SER A 219 -1.51 -15.11 -10.04
N TRP A 220 -1.60 -14.03 -9.29
CA TRP A 220 -1.83 -12.69 -9.82
C TRP A 220 -0.67 -11.76 -9.45
N ASP A 221 -0.17 -11.02 -10.42
CA ASP A 221 0.69 -9.85 -10.26
C ASP A 221 0.35 -8.87 -11.39
N THR A 222 -0.89 -8.38 -11.34
CA THR A 222 -1.57 -7.77 -12.49
C THR A 222 -1.85 -6.28 -12.24
N PRO A 223 -1.18 -5.37 -12.96
CA PRO A 223 -1.53 -3.95 -12.98
C PRO A 223 -2.77 -3.71 -13.83
N LEU A 224 -3.66 -2.85 -13.35
CA LEU A 224 -4.96 -2.55 -13.94
C LEU A 224 -5.15 -1.05 -14.13
N ASP A 225 -5.83 -0.66 -15.21
CA ASP A 225 -6.28 0.71 -15.47
C ASP A 225 -7.74 0.72 -15.98
N GLY A 226 -8.27 1.90 -16.30
CA GLY A 226 -9.65 2.04 -16.77
C GLY A 226 -10.65 1.64 -15.68
N LEU A 227 -10.45 2.19 -14.48
CA LEU A 227 -11.20 1.87 -13.27
C LEU A 227 -12.66 2.33 -13.38
N THR A 228 -13.60 1.48 -12.98
CA THR A 228 -15.05 1.76 -13.06
C THR A 228 -15.55 2.40 -11.78
N GLN A 229 -16.26 3.53 -11.88
CA GLN A 229 -16.76 4.24 -10.70
C GLN A 229 -18.12 3.71 -10.21
N PRO A 230 -18.32 3.51 -8.89
CA PRO A 230 -17.33 3.64 -7.82
C PRO A 230 -16.30 2.50 -7.87
N THR A 231 -15.01 2.85 -7.77
CA THR A 231 -13.93 1.85 -7.90
C THR A 231 -13.83 1.00 -6.62
N ARG A 232 -14.28 -0.26 -6.71
CA ARG A 232 -14.34 -1.19 -5.59
C ARG A 232 -13.83 -2.56 -6.01
N PHE A 233 -12.73 -2.96 -5.39
CA PHE A 233 -12.19 -4.31 -5.52
C PHE A 233 -12.59 -5.09 -4.28
N SER A 234 -12.94 -6.37 -4.43
CA SER A 234 -13.35 -7.15 -3.28
C SER A 234 -12.97 -8.61 -3.38
N VAL A 235 -12.82 -9.22 -2.20
CA VAL A 235 -12.68 -10.66 -2.03
C VAL A 235 -13.76 -11.16 -1.07
N THR A 236 -14.44 -12.23 -1.46
CA THR A 236 -15.53 -12.86 -0.70
C THR A 236 -15.16 -14.31 -0.39
N GLY A 237 -15.46 -14.77 0.81
CA GLY A 237 -15.17 -16.14 1.27
C GLY A 237 -15.68 -16.36 2.68
N GLY A 238 -16.19 -17.57 2.98
CA GLY A 238 -16.58 -17.96 4.35
C GLY A 238 -17.66 -17.06 4.95
N GLY A 239 -18.58 -16.56 4.12
CA GLY A 239 -19.68 -15.66 4.52
C GLY A 239 -19.29 -14.20 4.73
N ALA A 240 -18.01 -13.84 4.57
CA ALA A 240 -17.52 -12.47 4.70
C ALA A 240 -17.08 -11.88 3.34
N LYS A 241 -17.07 -10.55 3.26
CA LYS A 241 -16.59 -9.79 2.09
C LYS A 241 -15.71 -8.64 2.55
N LEU A 242 -14.48 -8.59 2.06
CA LEU A 242 -13.58 -7.45 2.24
C LEU A 242 -13.57 -6.62 0.95
N THR A 243 -13.71 -5.30 1.07
CA THR A 243 -13.73 -4.38 -0.07
C THR A 243 -12.72 -3.26 0.10
N VAL A 244 -11.89 -3.03 -0.91
CA VAL A 244 -11.01 -1.87 -1.02
C VAL A 244 -11.66 -0.88 -1.98
N ALA A 245 -12.03 0.28 -1.47
CA ALA A 245 -12.63 1.36 -2.24
C ALA A 245 -11.59 2.44 -2.51
N PHE A 246 -11.34 2.71 -3.79
CA PHE A 246 -10.42 3.75 -4.24
C PHE A 246 -11.23 5.05 -4.31
N ARG A 247 -10.98 5.99 -3.39
CA ARG A 247 -11.82 7.18 -3.23
C ARG A 247 -11.47 8.28 -4.22
N THR A 248 -10.25 8.82 -4.13
CA THR A 248 -9.81 9.98 -4.91
C THR A 248 -8.34 9.82 -5.28
N GLY A 249 -7.95 10.23 -6.49
CA GLY A 249 -6.54 10.31 -6.91
C GLY A 249 -5.92 9.01 -7.44
N TYR A 250 -6.67 7.91 -7.47
CA TYR A 250 -6.19 6.62 -7.99
C TYR A 250 -6.62 6.40 -9.43
N GLU A 251 -5.66 6.27 -10.34
CA GLU A 251 -5.88 5.97 -11.76
C GLU A 251 -5.56 4.52 -12.13
N PHE A 252 -4.79 3.84 -11.27
CA PHE A 252 -4.32 2.48 -11.42
C PHE A 252 -4.59 1.66 -10.16
N ALA A 253 -4.69 0.34 -10.32
CA ALA A 253 -4.77 -0.64 -9.23
C ALA A 253 -3.80 -1.81 -9.49
N GLN A 254 -3.39 -2.53 -8.44
CA GLN A 254 -2.51 -3.69 -8.56
C GLN A 254 -3.14 -4.88 -7.85
N VAL A 255 -3.44 -5.96 -8.57
CA VAL A 255 -3.84 -7.22 -7.94
C VAL A 255 -2.63 -8.10 -7.75
N PHE A 256 -2.27 -8.38 -6.50
CA PHE A 256 -1.20 -9.32 -6.16
C PHE A 256 -1.72 -10.45 -5.29
N ALA A 257 -1.63 -11.68 -5.79
CA ALA A 257 -2.08 -12.88 -5.10
C ALA A 257 -1.21 -14.07 -5.54
N PRO A 258 -0.02 -14.25 -4.95
CA PRO A 258 0.88 -15.36 -5.32
C PRO A 258 0.24 -16.72 -5.03
N ALA A 259 0.57 -17.72 -5.85
CA ALA A 259 0.09 -19.08 -5.67
C ALA A 259 0.50 -19.66 -4.30
N GLY A 260 -0.40 -20.39 -3.66
CA GLY A 260 -0.17 -21.05 -2.36
C GLY A 260 -0.19 -20.13 -1.14
N GLU A 261 -0.39 -18.83 -1.32
CA GLU A 261 -0.35 -17.85 -0.24
C GLU A 261 -1.77 -17.43 0.20
N ASN A 262 -2.04 -17.39 1.50
CA ASN A 262 -3.37 -17.11 2.04
C ASN A 262 -3.66 -15.60 2.19
N PHE A 263 -3.41 -14.83 1.13
CA PHE A 263 -3.81 -13.43 1.02
C PHE A 263 -4.00 -12.98 -0.44
N ILE A 264 -4.63 -11.82 -0.60
CA ILE A 264 -4.74 -11.06 -1.85
C ILE A 264 -4.53 -9.57 -1.54
N CYS A 265 -3.95 -8.85 -2.48
CA CYS A 265 -3.78 -7.41 -2.44
C CYS A 265 -4.49 -6.73 -3.61
N PHE A 266 -4.97 -5.51 -3.37
CA PHE A 266 -5.61 -4.62 -4.34
C PHE A 266 -4.94 -3.25 -4.33
#